data_AF-A0A8H7UCQ3-F1
#
_entry.id   AF-A0A8H7UCQ3-F1
#
_cell.length_a   1.000
_cell.length_b   1.000
_cell.length_c   1.000
_cell.angle_alpha   90.00
_cell.angle_beta   90.00
_cell.angle_gamma   90.00
#
_symmetry.space_group_name_H-M   'P 1'
#
loop_
_entity.id
_entity.type
_entity.pdbx_description
1 polymer ?
#
loop_
_entity_poly.entity_id
_entity_poly.type
_entity_poly.pdbx_seq_one_letter_code
_entity_poly.pdbx_strand_id
1 'polypeptide(L)'
;MNNTNLLSAGSKIYAKKRKQKKETVERIDFDFDARKEFLTGFHKRKLERKKKAREIAIERERVDRLQARAEAREERKRLADTNMAQMAALLRQQNGEDEGEEEEDVKFDSDEELDTPVAAKIEPTVKEFATPTSLTTVTVIEDLELDDSYQSSAGNKRKAEEHEADQEDDEKETKKIPQKNNKKYADKKPKEKKKKFRYETKAVRSKNQSKAKDNKSKRNEEMKTGRKGGKGKKRS
;
A
#
# COMPACT_ATOMS: atom_id res chain seq x y z
N MET A 1 16.23 33.09 1.09
CA MET A 1 17.43 32.25 1.36
C MET A 1 18.02 32.71 2.68
N ASN A 2 18.17 31.82 3.66
CA ASN A 2 18.64 32.22 4.99
C ASN A 2 20.17 32.25 5.01
N ASN A 3 20.76 33.43 5.25
CA ASN A 3 22.21 33.65 5.24
C ASN A 3 22.95 32.77 6.27
N THR A 4 22.30 32.45 7.39
CA THR A 4 22.81 31.52 8.41
C THR A 4 23.05 30.12 7.86
N ASN A 5 22.21 29.65 6.93
CA ASN A 5 22.37 28.36 6.28
C ASN A 5 23.49 28.37 5.23
N LEU A 6 23.69 29.48 4.51
CA LEU A 6 24.80 29.64 3.56
C LEU A 6 26.15 29.64 4.27
N LEU A 7 26.26 30.38 5.38
CA LEU A 7 27.50 30.47 6.15
C LEU A 7 27.78 29.20 6.98
N SER A 8 26.74 28.48 7.44
CA SER A 8 26.90 27.20 8.15
C SER A 8 26.96 25.96 7.25
N ALA A 9 26.72 26.08 5.95
CA ALA A 9 26.74 24.95 5.03
C ALA A 9 28.10 24.26 5.03
N GLY A 10 29.20 25.03 5.03
CA GLY A 10 30.56 24.50 5.07
C GLY A 10 30.83 23.67 6.32
N SER A 11 30.54 24.20 7.51
CA SER A 11 30.76 23.51 8.78
C SER A 11 29.92 22.24 8.90
N LYS A 12 28.66 22.27 8.43
CA LYS A 12 27.78 21.09 8.36
C LYS A 12 28.36 20.00 7.44
N ILE A 13 28.92 20.37 6.30
CA ILE A 13 29.56 19.43 5.38
C ILE A 13 30.81 18.81 6.02
N TYR A 14 31.66 19.61 6.67
CA TYR A 14 32.86 19.11 7.36
C TYR A 14 32.51 18.19 8.54
N ALA A 15 31.48 18.53 9.32
CA ALA A 15 30.96 17.67 10.38
C ALA A 15 30.47 16.32 9.82
N LYS A 16 29.71 16.34 8.71
CA LYS A 16 29.29 15.11 8.02
C LYS A 16 30.48 14.28 7.54
N LYS A 17 31.47 14.89 6.90
CA LYS A 17 32.68 14.17 6.44
C LYS A 17 33.47 13.55 7.60
N ARG A 18 33.57 14.25 8.74
CA ARG A 18 34.24 13.74 9.94
C ARG A 18 33.47 12.55 10.53
N LYS A 19 32.14 12.62 10.57
CA LYS A 19 31.29 11.53 11.02
C LYS A 19 31.40 10.31 10.10
N GLN A 20 31.37 10.52 8.77
CA GLN A 20 31.57 9.45 7.78
C GLN A 20 32.92 8.75 7.95
N LYS A 21 34.00 9.50 8.20
CA LYS A 21 35.32 8.91 8.47
C LYS A 21 35.35 8.06 9.76
N LYS A 22 34.61 8.46 10.79
CA LYS A 22 34.48 7.67 12.03
C LYS A 22 33.61 6.42 11.87
N GLU A 23 32.58 6.51 11.04
CA GLU A 23 31.71 5.36 10.70
C GLU A 23 32.33 4.44 9.64
N THR A 24 33.46 4.83 9.06
CA THR A 24 34.19 3.97 8.12
C THR A 24 34.78 2.81 8.92
N VAL A 25 34.31 1.60 8.64
CA VAL A 25 34.76 0.38 9.31
C VAL A 25 36.25 0.18 9.06
N GLU A 26 37.05 0.08 10.11
CA GLU A 26 38.52 -0.04 10.02
C GLU A 26 38.98 -1.34 9.37
N ARG A 27 38.20 -2.43 9.53
CA ARG A 27 38.49 -3.75 9.01
C ARG A 27 37.22 -4.45 8.51
N ILE A 28 37.32 -5.08 7.34
CA ILE A 28 36.23 -5.89 6.77
C ILE A 28 36.61 -7.35 6.93
N ASP A 29 35.96 -8.04 7.87
CA ASP A 29 36.08 -9.49 8.02
C ASP A 29 35.01 -10.20 7.20
N PHE A 30 35.42 -11.20 6.42
CA PHE A 30 34.52 -12.00 5.59
C PHE A 30 34.15 -13.27 6.33
N ASP A 31 32.95 -13.29 6.89
CA ASP A 31 32.37 -14.52 7.43
C ASP A 31 31.90 -15.43 6.29
N PHE A 32 32.50 -16.62 6.20
CA PHE A 32 32.20 -17.62 5.19
C PHE A 32 30.81 -18.24 5.39
N ASP A 33 30.33 -18.32 6.62
CA ASP A 33 29.00 -18.89 6.94
C ASP A 33 27.91 -17.92 6.53
N ALA A 34 28.03 -16.64 6.90
CA ALA A 34 27.16 -15.58 6.40
C ALA A 34 27.16 -15.49 4.86
N ARG A 35 28.32 -15.71 4.21
CA ARG A 35 28.41 -15.77 2.75
C ARG A 35 27.66 -16.97 2.17
N LYS A 36 27.77 -18.15 2.79
CA LYS A 36 27.05 -19.36 2.37
C LYS A 36 25.54 -19.15 2.48
N GLU A 37 25.06 -18.62 3.61
CA GLU A 37 23.66 -18.24 3.81
C GLU A 37 23.20 -17.18 2.81
N PHE A 38 24.05 -16.20 2.48
CA PHE A 38 23.74 -15.23 1.45
C PHE A 38 23.65 -15.89 0.06
N LEU A 39 24.49 -16.87 -0.27
CA LEU A 39 24.42 -17.53 -1.57
C LEU A 39 23.26 -18.53 -1.68
N THR A 40 22.85 -19.19 -0.61
CA THR A 40 21.78 -20.21 -0.67
C THR A 40 20.42 -19.68 -0.23
N GLY A 41 20.39 -18.67 0.65
CA GLY A 41 19.20 -18.08 1.27
C GLY A 41 18.38 -17.14 0.39
N PHE A 42 18.40 -17.30 -0.94
CA PHE A 42 17.62 -16.45 -1.86
C PHE A 42 16.11 -16.46 -1.56
N HIS A 43 15.58 -17.62 -1.14
CA HIS A 43 14.18 -17.73 -0.74
C HIS A 43 13.89 -16.91 0.52
N LYS A 44 14.73 -17.04 1.56
CA LYS A 44 14.66 -16.25 2.81
C LYS A 44 14.65 -14.74 2.52
N ARG A 45 15.62 -14.26 1.72
CA ARG A 45 15.66 -12.84 1.30
C ARG A 45 14.46 -12.40 0.46
N LYS A 46 13.89 -13.29 -0.34
CA LYS A 46 12.67 -12.97 -1.11
C LYS A 46 11.47 -12.82 -0.17
N LEU A 47 11.35 -13.68 0.84
CA LEU A 47 10.31 -13.57 1.87
C LEU A 47 10.51 -12.33 2.72
N GLU A 48 11.72 -12.05 3.20
CA GLU A 48 12.05 -10.84 3.96
C GLU A 48 11.72 -9.57 3.19
N ARG A 49 12.08 -9.50 1.89
CA ARG A 49 11.71 -8.34 1.05
C ARG A 49 10.20 -8.17 0.93
N LYS A 50 9.45 -9.28 0.82
CA LYS A 50 7.98 -9.21 0.80
C LYS A 50 7.43 -8.76 2.15
N LYS A 51 7.96 -9.26 3.27
CA LYS A 51 7.57 -8.86 4.63
C LYS A 51 7.85 -7.38 4.86
N LYS A 52 9.07 -6.92 4.59
CA LYS A 52 9.46 -5.51 4.68
C LYS A 52 8.60 -4.60 3.81
N ALA A 53 8.25 -5.03 2.60
CA ALA A 53 7.36 -4.25 1.73
C ALA A 53 5.95 -4.12 2.33
N ARG A 54 5.43 -5.16 3.00
CA ARG A 54 4.15 -5.11 3.72
C ARG A 54 4.25 -4.21 4.95
N GLU A 55 5.31 -4.35 5.75
CA GLU A 55 5.55 -3.52 6.93
C GLU A 55 5.59 -2.02 6.57
N ILE A 56 6.35 -1.65 5.53
CA ILE A 56 6.40 -0.27 5.05
C ILE A 56 5.03 0.23 4.56
N ALA A 57 4.24 -0.63 3.93
CA ALA A 57 2.89 -0.25 3.50
C ALA A 57 1.96 0.01 4.69
N ILE A 58 2.00 -0.87 5.71
CA ILE A 58 1.23 -0.73 6.95
C ILE A 58 1.65 0.53 7.72
N GLU A 59 2.96 0.79 7.83
CA GLU A 59 3.48 2.00 8.48
C GLU A 59 3.01 3.27 7.77
N ARG A 60 3.05 3.28 6.43
CA ARG A 60 2.53 4.41 5.64
C ARG A 60 1.05 4.61 5.84
N GLU A 61 0.24 3.56 5.73
CA GLU A 61 -1.20 3.63 5.96
C GLU A 61 -1.54 4.15 7.37
N ARG A 62 -0.78 3.72 8.39
CA ARG A 62 -0.94 4.23 9.75
C ARG A 62 -0.62 5.72 9.85
N VAL A 63 0.48 6.16 9.24
CA VAL A 63 0.87 7.58 9.23
C VAL A 63 -0.17 8.41 8.48
N ASP A 64 -0.60 7.97 7.31
CA ASP A 64 -1.60 8.65 6.48
C ASP A 64 -2.95 8.74 7.23
N ARG A 65 -3.37 7.69 7.93
CA ARG A 65 -4.59 7.70 8.76
C ARG A 65 -4.49 8.67 9.93
N LEU A 66 -3.33 8.75 10.59
CA LEU A 66 -3.11 9.70 11.67
C LEU A 66 -3.12 11.14 11.16
N GLN A 67 -2.50 11.40 10.02
CA GLN A 67 -2.50 12.70 9.36
C GLN A 67 -3.91 13.12 8.96
N ALA A 68 -4.66 12.24 8.27
CA ALA A 68 -6.05 12.52 7.91
C ALA A 68 -6.94 12.79 9.14
N ARG A 69 -6.71 12.08 10.26
CA ARG A 69 -7.44 12.35 11.51
C ARG A 69 -7.06 13.69 12.12
N ALA A 70 -5.80 14.09 12.06
CA ALA A 70 -5.36 15.40 12.53
C ALA A 70 -5.96 16.52 11.67
N GLU A 71 -5.87 16.40 10.34
CA GLU A 71 -6.45 17.34 9.38
C GLU A 71 -7.96 17.49 9.59
N ALA A 72 -8.70 16.39 9.73
CA ALA A 72 -10.15 16.45 9.99
C ALA A 72 -10.50 17.15 11.31
N ARG A 73 -9.66 17.03 12.35
CA ARG A 73 -9.85 17.76 13.62
C ARG A 73 -9.56 19.25 13.44
N GLU A 74 -8.48 19.60 12.75
CA GLU A 74 -8.12 20.99 12.46
C GLU A 74 -9.19 21.67 11.60
N GLU A 75 -9.72 20.98 10.59
CA GLU A 75 -10.84 21.45 9.76
C GLU A 75 -12.09 21.69 10.59
N ARG A 76 -12.47 20.75 11.47
CA ARG A 76 -13.62 20.93 12.37
C ARG A 76 -13.43 22.12 13.30
N LYS A 77 -12.23 22.28 13.87
CA LYS A 77 -11.91 23.43 14.74
C LYS A 77 -12.05 24.74 13.96
N ARG A 78 -11.44 24.82 12.77
CA ARG A 78 -11.56 25.99 11.89
C ARG A 78 -13.01 26.31 11.53
N LEU A 79 -13.81 25.31 11.17
CA LEU A 79 -15.22 25.50 10.88
C LEU A 79 -15.99 26.03 12.11
N ALA A 80 -15.74 25.48 13.29
CA ALA A 80 -16.32 25.96 14.54
C ALA A 80 -15.94 27.43 14.81
N ASP A 81 -14.65 27.77 14.70
CA ASP A 81 -14.15 29.14 14.88
C ASP A 81 -14.81 30.10 13.88
N THR A 82 -14.92 29.71 12.61
CA THR A 82 -15.58 30.54 11.58
C THR A 82 -17.07 30.71 11.84
N ASN A 83 -17.76 29.66 12.30
CA ASN A 83 -19.19 29.72 12.60
C ASN A 83 -19.44 30.60 13.84
N MET A 84 -18.61 30.49 14.87
CA MET A 84 -18.65 31.35 16.06
C MET A 84 -18.40 32.81 15.68
N ALA A 85 -17.38 33.10 14.87
CA ALA A 85 -17.11 34.46 14.40
C ALA A 85 -18.26 35.03 13.57
N GLN A 86 -18.88 34.22 12.70
CA GLN A 86 -20.08 34.62 11.93
C GLN A 86 -21.27 34.90 12.85
N MET A 87 -21.52 34.03 13.85
CA MET A 87 -22.63 34.22 14.79
C MET A 87 -22.42 35.47 15.66
N ALA A 88 -21.20 35.68 16.16
CA ALA A 88 -20.82 36.87 16.91
C ALA A 88 -21.00 38.15 16.07
N ALA A 89 -20.62 38.13 14.79
CA ALA A 89 -20.83 39.24 13.87
C ALA A 89 -22.32 39.55 13.65
N LEU A 90 -23.17 38.52 13.51
CA LEU A 90 -24.63 38.69 13.37
C LEU A 90 -25.27 39.24 14.65
N LEU A 91 -24.85 38.76 15.83
CA LEU A 91 -25.31 39.29 17.12
C LEU A 91 -24.89 40.76 17.29
N ARG A 92 -23.65 41.10 16.93
CA ARG A 92 -23.16 42.50 16.95
C ARG A 92 -23.96 43.39 16.01
N GLN A 93 -24.37 42.87 14.85
CA GLN A 93 -25.21 43.60 13.89
C GLN A 93 -26.66 43.77 14.37
N GLN A 94 -27.23 42.79 15.08
CA GLN A 94 -28.59 42.87 15.65
C GLN A 94 -28.66 43.75 16.90
N ASN A 95 -27.64 43.73 17.75
CA ASN A 95 -27.63 44.45 19.02
C ASN A 95 -27.25 45.93 18.88
N GLY A 96 -26.97 46.43 17.66
CA GLY A 96 -26.75 47.85 17.38
C GLY A 96 -25.63 48.48 18.21
N GLU A 97 -24.39 48.11 17.92
CA GLU A 97 -23.11 48.70 18.36
C GLU A 97 -23.12 49.51 19.68
N ASP A 98 -22.60 48.92 20.75
CA ASP A 98 -21.96 49.66 21.84
C ASP A 98 -20.60 49.02 22.16
N GLU A 99 -19.61 49.88 22.38
CA GLU A 99 -18.19 49.57 22.57
C GLU A 99 -17.94 48.89 23.92
N GLY A 100 -17.12 47.84 23.91
CA GLY A 100 -16.67 47.15 25.10
C GLY A 100 -15.73 46.01 24.74
N GLU A 101 -14.49 46.35 24.43
CA GLU A 101 -13.37 45.40 24.42
C GLU A 101 -13.23 44.77 25.81
N GLU A 102 -13.87 43.62 26.02
CA GLU A 102 -13.36 42.61 26.95
C GLU A 102 -12.95 41.41 26.09
N GLU A 103 -11.68 41.41 25.66
CA GLU A 103 -10.99 40.19 25.29
C GLU A 103 -10.87 39.32 26.54
N GLU A 104 -11.97 38.66 26.92
CA GLU A 104 -11.91 37.57 27.87
C GLU A 104 -11.30 36.39 27.11
N ASP A 105 -9.98 36.26 27.27
CA ASP A 105 -9.13 35.17 26.80
C ASP A 105 -9.59 33.87 27.50
N VAL A 106 -10.75 33.35 27.10
CA VAL A 106 -11.27 32.05 27.56
C VAL A 106 -10.39 31.00 26.88
N LYS A 107 -9.23 30.75 27.48
CA LYS A 107 -8.44 29.54 27.28
C LYS A 107 -9.35 28.36 27.61
N PHE A 108 -10.00 27.84 26.59
CA PHE A 108 -10.57 26.50 26.61
C PHE A 108 -9.40 25.53 26.66
N ASP A 109 -8.90 25.29 27.87
CA ASP A 109 -7.92 24.27 28.20
C ASP A 109 -8.60 22.91 28.03
N SER A 110 -8.70 22.49 26.77
CA SER A 110 -9.18 21.17 26.37
C SER A 110 -8.03 20.17 26.41
N ASP A 111 -7.39 20.06 27.58
CA ASP A 111 -6.50 18.95 27.92
C ASP A 111 -7.12 18.17 29.08
N GLU A 112 -8.31 17.61 28.84
CA GLU A 112 -8.82 16.52 29.66
C GLU A 112 -9.26 15.38 28.74
N GLU A 113 -8.27 14.54 28.47
CA GLU A 113 -8.29 13.10 28.27
C GLU A 113 -9.63 12.40 28.57
N LEU A 114 -10.64 12.58 27.70
CA LEU A 114 -11.80 11.70 27.60
C LEU A 114 -11.56 10.66 26.50
N ASP A 115 -10.58 9.79 26.75
CA ASP A 115 -10.47 8.51 26.07
C ASP A 115 -11.34 7.47 26.80
N THR A 116 -12.64 7.76 26.89
CA THR A 116 -13.64 6.73 27.18
C THR A 116 -14.19 6.26 25.84
N PRO A 117 -13.82 5.07 25.33
CA PRO A 117 -14.59 4.46 24.27
C PRO A 117 -15.97 4.16 24.88
N VAL A 118 -16.96 4.97 24.56
CA VAL A 118 -18.37 4.58 24.68
C VAL A 118 -18.57 3.49 23.63
N ALA A 119 -18.08 2.29 23.94
CA ALA A 119 -18.63 1.06 23.44
C ALA A 119 -20.03 0.99 24.03
N ALA A 120 -20.97 1.69 23.39
CA ALA A 120 -22.37 1.37 23.53
C ALA A 120 -22.48 -0.10 23.12
N LYS A 121 -22.48 -0.99 24.12
CA LYS A 121 -22.86 -2.38 23.94
C LYS A 121 -24.31 -2.34 23.49
N ILE A 122 -24.52 -2.35 22.18
CA ILE A 122 -25.84 -2.56 21.59
C ILE A 122 -26.21 -3.98 22.04
N GLU A 123 -27.10 -4.08 23.02
CA GLU A 123 -27.56 -5.37 23.50
C GLU A 123 -28.26 -6.08 22.33
N PRO A 124 -27.89 -7.34 22.03
CA PRO A 124 -28.44 -8.05 20.88
C PRO A 124 -29.95 -8.20 21.07
N THR A 125 -30.72 -7.72 20.09
CA THR A 125 -32.18 -7.81 20.17
C THR A 125 -32.60 -9.25 19.87
N VAL A 126 -33.11 -9.96 20.88
CA VAL A 126 -33.64 -11.33 20.76
C VAL A 126 -35.12 -11.26 20.38
N LYS A 127 -35.51 -11.88 19.26
CA LYS A 127 -36.92 -12.05 18.89
C LYS A 127 -37.29 -13.52 18.90
N GLU A 128 -38.40 -13.86 19.56
CA GLU A 128 -38.90 -15.23 19.63
C GLU A 128 -40.05 -15.43 18.65
N PHE A 129 -39.99 -16.51 17.87
CA PHE A 129 -41.02 -16.91 16.92
C PHE A 129 -41.56 -18.28 17.33
N ALA A 130 -42.85 -18.33 17.66
CA ALA A 130 -43.54 -19.56 18.00
C ALA A 130 -44.23 -20.14 16.76
N THR A 131 -43.85 -21.34 16.38
CA THR A 131 -44.62 -22.17 15.43
C THR A 131 -45.29 -23.31 16.20
N PRO A 132 -46.38 -23.92 15.68
CA PRO A 132 -47.13 -24.95 16.41
C PRO A 132 -46.31 -26.16 16.83
N THR A 133 -45.15 -26.36 16.19
CA THR A 133 -44.26 -27.52 16.39
C THR A 133 -42.90 -27.14 16.97
N SER A 134 -42.52 -25.85 17.02
CA SER A 134 -41.21 -25.43 17.56
C SER A 134 -41.15 -23.94 17.93
N LEU A 135 -40.39 -23.62 19.00
CA LEU A 135 -40.01 -22.26 19.37
C LEU A 135 -38.63 -21.96 18.79
N THR A 136 -38.52 -20.91 17.97
CA THR A 136 -37.24 -20.48 17.37
C THR A 136 -36.89 -19.07 17.86
N THR A 137 -35.66 -18.88 18.32
CA THR A 137 -35.16 -17.59 18.81
C THR A 137 -34.12 -17.03 17.83
N VAL A 138 -34.31 -15.79 17.37
CA VAL A 138 -33.41 -15.11 16.41
C VAL A 138 -32.75 -13.92 17.09
N THR A 139 -31.42 -13.93 17.15
CA THR A 139 -30.58 -12.80 17.63
C THR A 139 -30.01 -12.02 16.45
N VAL A 140 -30.32 -10.72 16.37
CA VAL A 140 -29.76 -9.81 15.37
C VAL A 140 -28.55 -9.08 15.99
N ILE A 141 -27.39 -9.17 15.35
CA ILE A 141 -26.16 -8.46 15.73
C ILE A 141 -25.85 -7.47 14.59
N GLU A 142 -26.00 -6.18 14.85
CA GLU A 142 -25.90 -5.12 13.83
C GLU A 142 -24.43 -4.79 13.44
N ASP A 143 -23.46 -5.17 14.27
CA ASP A 143 -22.02 -4.91 14.04
C ASP A 143 -21.34 -5.90 13.08
N LEU A 144 -22.08 -6.88 12.54
CA LEU A 144 -21.60 -7.72 11.46
C LEU A 144 -21.78 -6.97 10.13
N GLU A 145 -20.75 -6.23 9.70
CA GLU A 145 -20.64 -5.70 8.33
C GLU A 145 -20.59 -6.88 7.34
N LEU A 146 -21.77 -7.42 7.00
CA LEU A 146 -21.96 -8.31 5.86
C LEU A 146 -21.89 -7.46 4.60
N ASP A 147 -20.71 -7.37 4.00
CA ASP A 147 -20.52 -6.83 2.66
C ASP A 147 -21.54 -7.50 1.70
N ASP A 148 -22.36 -6.67 1.04
CA ASP A 148 -23.47 -7.02 0.14
C ASP A 148 -23.01 -7.89 -1.06
N SER A 149 -21.70 -8.09 -1.18
CA SER A 149 -21.02 -9.07 -2.02
C SER A 149 -21.60 -10.50 -1.90
N TYR A 150 -22.12 -10.90 -0.73
CA TYR A 150 -22.57 -12.28 -0.52
C TYR A 150 -23.86 -12.66 -1.28
N GLN A 151 -24.77 -11.72 -1.52
CA GLN A 151 -26.02 -12.00 -2.24
C GLN A 151 -25.83 -12.14 -3.77
N SER A 152 -24.69 -11.73 -4.31
CA SER A 152 -24.35 -11.90 -5.74
C SER A 152 -23.85 -13.30 -6.10
N SER A 153 -23.66 -14.20 -5.12
CA SER A 153 -23.00 -15.50 -5.31
C SER A 153 -23.93 -16.71 -5.41
N ALA A 154 -25.25 -16.50 -5.51
CA ALA A 154 -26.27 -17.55 -5.68
C ALA A 154 -26.22 -18.29 -7.05
N GLY A 155 -25.03 -18.51 -7.61
CA GLY A 155 -24.81 -19.15 -8.90
C GLY A 155 -23.53 -19.97 -9.02
N ASN A 156 -22.78 -20.26 -7.95
CA ASN A 156 -21.66 -21.21 -8.06
C ASN A 156 -21.47 -22.07 -6.81
N LYS A 157 -21.73 -23.37 -6.99
CA LYS A 157 -21.50 -24.42 -5.99
C LYS A 157 -20.03 -24.50 -5.61
N ARG A 158 -19.85 -24.66 -4.30
CA ARG A 158 -18.60 -24.84 -3.54
C ARG A 158 -17.78 -26.03 -4.06
N LYS A 159 -16.45 -25.91 -3.96
CA LYS A 159 -15.61 -27.00 -3.44
C LYS A 159 -14.56 -26.39 -2.53
N ALA A 160 -14.77 -26.60 -1.24
CA ALA A 160 -13.77 -26.42 -0.20
C ALA A 160 -12.75 -27.56 -0.27
N GLU A 161 -11.50 -27.25 0.01
CA GLU A 161 -10.57 -28.10 0.75
C GLU A 161 -9.35 -27.25 1.11
N GLU A 162 -9.14 -27.07 2.41
CA GLU A 162 -7.87 -26.72 3.00
C GLU A 162 -6.87 -27.86 2.73
N HIS A 163 -5.62 -27.50 2.45
CA HIS A 163 -4.48 -28.31 2.85
C HIS A 163 -3.27 -27.37 2.97
N GLU A 164 -2.92 -27.06 4.22
CA GLU A 164 -1.53 -26.85 4.60
C GLU A 164 -0.75 -28.14 4.31
N ALA A 165 0.37 -27.98 3.62
CA ALA A 165 1.43 -28.98 3.58
C ALA A 165 2.75 -28.21 3.34
N ASP A 166 3.45 -27.91 4.43
CA ASP A 166 4.91 -27.86 4.40
C ASP A 166 5.39 -29.28 4.07
N GLN A 167 6.05 -29.43 2.93
CA GLN A 167 6.87 -30.60 2.63
C GLN A 167 8.25 -30.10 2.19
N GLU A 168 9.19 -30.29 3.10
CA GLU A 168 10.58 -30.53 2.77
C GLU A 168 10.65 -31.79 1.89
N ASP A 169 11.33 -31.70 0.76
CA ASP A 169 11.95 -32.87 0.14
C ASP A 169 13.13 -32.39 -0.72
N ASP A 170 14.31 -32.71 -0.20
CA ASP A 170 15.58 -32.76 -0.89
C ASP A 170 15.67 -34.16 -1.50
N GLU A 171 15.73 -34.28 -2.84
CA GLU A 171 16.56 -35.30 -3.51
C GLU A 171 16.49 -35.19 -5.05
N LYS A 172 17.65 -35.48 -5.64
CA LYS A 172 17.95 -35.41 -7.07
C LYS A 172 17.32 -36.59 -7.81
N GLU A 173 16.78 -36.36 -9.01
CA GLU A 173 17.07 -37.26 -10.14
C GLU A 173 16.71 -36.67 -11.51
N THR A 174 17.68 -36.75 -12.42
CA THR A 174 17.63 -36.32 -13.82
C THR A 174 16.84 -37.30 -14.69
N LYS A 175 15.68 -36.92 -15.25
CA LYS A 175 15.06 -37.69 -16.36
C LYS A 175 14.46 -36.80 -17.46
N LYS A 176 15.23 -36.74 -18.56
CA LYS A 176 14.92 -36.64 -20.00
C LYS A 176 13.54 -36.11 -20.44
N ILE A 177 13.60 -35.11 -21.30
CA ILE A 177 12.52 -34.59 -22.16
C ILE A 177 12.05 -35.68 -23.14
N PRO A 178 10.75 -36.05 -23.20
CA PRO A 178 10.21 -36.75 -24.36
C PRO A 178 9.66 -35.74 -25.38
N GLN A 179 10.16 -35.88 -26.60
CA GLN A 179 9.76 -35.14 -27.79
C GLN A 179 8.30 -35.43 -28.18
N LYS A 180 7.75 -34.48 -28.93
CA LYS A 180 6.36 -34.38 -29.39
C LYS A 180 5.89 -35.62 -30.15
N ASN A 181 4.75 -36.18 -29.73
CA ASN A 181 3.90 -36.99 -30.58
C ASN A 181 2.59 -36.25 -30.88
N ASN A 182 2.46 -35.81 -32.13
CA ASN A 182 1.24 -35.26 -32.72
C ASN A 182 0.17 -36.35 -32.79
N LYS A 183 -0.66 -36.48 -31.76
CA LYS A 183 -1.96 -37.15 -31.88
C LYS A 183 -3.01 -36.10 -32.25
N LYS A 184 -3.55 -36.22 -33.47
CA LYS A 184 -4.77 -35.54 -33.89
C LYS A 184 -5.87 -35.94 -32.92
N TYR A 185 -6.28 -35.03 -32.04
CA TYR A 185 -7.40 -35.25 -31.13
C TYR A 185 -8.67 -34.74 -31.79
N ALA A 186 -9.63 -35.67 -31.89
CA ALA A 186 -11.03 -35.48 -32.23
C ALA A 186 -11.64 -34.22 -31.58
N ASP A 187 -12.65 -33.68 -32.26
CA ASP A 187 -13.40 -32.47 -31.93
C ASP A 187 -13.83 -32.40 -30.45
N LYS A 188 -12.94 -31.87 -29.61
CA LYS A 188 -13.25 -31.45 -28.25
C LYS A 188 -13.81 -30.03 -28.36
N LYS A 189 -15.05 -29.85 -27.89
CA LYS A 189 -15.69 -28.52 -27.77
C LYS A 189 -14.67 -27.51 -27.20
N PRO A 190 -14.56 -26.29 -27.78
CA PRO A 190 -13.50 -25.37 -27.39
C PRO A 190 -13.66 -25.00 -25.91
N LYS A 191 -12.67 -25.39 -25.10
CA LYS A 191 -12.61 -24.97 -23.69
C LYS A 191 -12.60 -23.45 -23.63
N GLU A 192 -13.48 -22.88 -22.82
CA GLU A 192 -13.50 -21.44 -22.57
C GLU A 192 -12.13 -20.99 -22.05
N LYS A 193 -11.48 -20.10 -22.81
CA LYS A 193 -10.15 -19.60 -22.44
C LYS A 193 -10.32 -18.65 -21.27
N LYS A 194 -9.62 -18.93 -20.16
CA LYS A 194 -9.55 -18.03 -18.99
C LYS A 194 -9.28 -16.60 -19.44
N LYS A 195 -10.07 -15.64 -18.91
CA LYS A 195 -9.89 -14.21 -19.18
C LYS A 195 -8.47 -13.82 -18.79
N LYS A 196 -7.68 -13.35 -19.76
CA LYS A 196 -6.32 -12.88 -19.51
C LYS A 196 -6.41 -11.51 -18.85
N PHE A 197 -6.24 -11.44 -17.53
CA PHE A 197 -6.04 -10.17 -16.85
C PHE A 197 -4.77 -9.53 -17.42
N ARG A 198 -4.91 -8.30 -17.89
CA ARG A 198 -3.81 -7.53 -18.46
C ARG A 198 -3.86 -6.14 -17.87
N TYR A 199 -2.69 -5.66 -17.48
CA TYR A 199 -2.49 -4.35 -16.87
C TYR A 199 -2.78 -3.16 -17.81
N GLU A 200 -2.97 -3.43 -19.09
CA GLU A 200 -3.20 -2.39 -20.11
C GLU A 200 -4.36 -2.77 -21.03
N THR A 201 -5.10 -1.75 -21.47
CA THR A 201 -6.13 -1.88 -22.51
C THR A 201 -5.53 -2.37 -23.83
N LYS A 202 -6.35 -2.97 -24.69
CA LYS A 202 -5.91 -3.50 -25.99
C LYS A 202 -5.23 -2.42 -26.87
N ALA A 203 -5.74 -1.19 -26.82
CA ALA A 203 -5.20 -0.05 -27.56
C ALA A 203 -3.80 0.35 -27.07
N VAL A 204 -3.61 0.49 -25.75
CA VAL A 204 -2.31 0.82 -25.14
C VAL A 204 -1.28 -0.26 -25.46
N ARG A 205 -1.65 -1.54 -25.33
CA ARG A 205 -0.77 -2.65 -25.69
C ARG A 205 -0.35 -2.62 -27.16
N SER A 206 -1.30 -2.36 -28.07
CA SER A 206 -1.00 -2.31 -29.51
C SER A 206 0.02 -1.21 -29.83
N LYS A 207 -0.14 -0.02 -29.21
CA LYS A 207 0.80 1.10 -29.35
C LYS A 207 2.17 0.76 -28.76
N ASN A 208 2.22 0.09 -27.61
CA ASN A 208 3.49 -0.32 -27.00
C ASN A 208 4.20 -1.39 -27.84
N GLN A 209 3.44 -2.32 -28.42
CA GLN A 209 3.99 -3.36 -29.30
C GLN A 209 4.51 -2.79 -30.62
N SER A 210 3.82 -1.81 -31.22
CA SER A 210 4.31 -1.14 -32.43
C SER A 210 5.61 -0.37 -32.14
N LYS A 211 5.63 0.44 -31.08
CA LYS A 211 6.85 1.15 -30.63
C LYS A 211 8.03 0.21 -30.39
N ALA A 212 7.78 -0.94 -29.75
CA ALA A 212 8.83 -1.94 -29.51
C ALA A 212 9.37 -2.56 -30.81
N LYS A 213 8.49 -2.82 -31.81
CA LYS A 213 8.90 -3.30 -33.13
C LYS A 213 9.71 -2.25 -33.89
N ASP A 214 9.28 -0.99 -33.86
CA ASP A 214 9.96 0.13 -34.53
C ASP A 214 11.35 0.37 -33.93
N ASN A 215 11.48 0.31 -32.60
CA ASN A 215 12.79 0.42 -31.96
C ASN A 215 13.70 -0.76 -32.29
N LYS A 216 13.13 -1.97 -32.46
CA LYS A 216 13.89 -3.16 -32.84
C LYS A 216 14.35 -3.08 -34.29
N SER A 217 13.53 -2.59 -35.23
CA SER A 217 13.94 -2.40 -36.63
C SER A 217 15.02 -1.33 -36.74
N LYS A 218 14.86 -0.18 -36.08
CA LYS A 218 15.87 0.89 -36.02
C LYS A 218 17.21 0.38 -35.48
N ARG A 219 17.20 -0.35 -34.37
CA ARG A 219 18.42 -0.96 -33.81
C ARG A 219 19.06 -1.95 -34.77
N ASN A 220 18.28 -2.74 -35.50
CA ASN A 220 18.80 -3.67 -36.50
C ASN A 220 19.40 -2.95 -37.72
N GLU A 221 18.80 -1.84 -38.16
CA GLU A 221 19.33 -0.99 -39.23
C GLU A 221 20.63 -0.29 -38.81
N GLU A 222 20.71 0.24 -37.59
CA GLU A 222 21.93 0.81 -37.02
C GLU A 222 23.06 -0.24 -36.96
N MET A 223 22.74 -1.47 -36.57
CA MET A 223 23.71 -2.58 -36.54
C MET A 223 24.15 -3.01 -37.95
N LYS A 224 23.24 -2.96 -38.95
CA LYS A 224 23.56 -3.30 -40.36
C LYS A 224 24.37 -2.22 -41.07
N THR A 225 24.11 -0.95 -40.78
CA THR A 225 24.78 0.19 -41.42
C THR A 225 26.15 0.51 -40.81
N GLY A 226 26.62 -0.26 -39.83
CA GLY A 226 27.98 -0.17 -39.28
C GLY A 226 28.28 1.14 -38.54
N ARG A 227 27.30 2.04 -38.37
CA ARG A 227 27.42 3.26 -37.58
C ARG A 227 27.43 2.90 -36.09
N LYS A 228 28.56 2.38 -35.62
CA LYS A 228 28.89 2.38 -34.19
C LYS A 228 28.69 3.80 -33.67
N GLY A 229 27.73 3.99 -32.77
CA GLY A 229 27.52 5.25 -32.07
C GLY A 229 28.82 5.70 -31.40
N GLY A 230 29.53 6.61 -32.05
CA GLY A 230 30.72 7.25 -31.52
C GLY A 230 30.35 8.17 -30.38
N LYS A 231 30.39 7.65 -29.15
CA LYS A 231 30.55 8.45 -27.91
C LYS A 231 31.56 7.77 -26.98
N GLY A 232 32.76 7.54 -27.50
CA GLY A 232 33.95 7.27 -26.70
C GLY A 232 34.82 8.52 -26.67
N LYS A 233 34.51 9.46 -25.76
CA LYS A 233 35.32 10.66 -25.50
C LYS A 233 36.66 10.20 -24.90
N LYS A 234 37.72 10.11 -25.71
CA LYS A 234 39.08 9.90 -25.22
C LYS A 234 39.44 11.11 -24.36
N ARG A 235 39.69 10.87 -23.07
CA ARG A 235 40.30 11.84 -22.16
C ARG A 235 41.81 11.74 -22.41
N SER A 236 42.37 12.77 -23.04
CA SER A 236 43.80 13.11 -22.96
C SER A 236 44.05 13.82 -21.64
#